data_AF-A0AAV7V6U3-F1
#
_entry.id   AF-A0AAV7V6U3-F1
#
_cell.length_a   1.000
_cell.length_b   1.000
_cell.length_c   1.000
_cell.angle_alpha   90.00
_cell.angle_beta   90.00
_cell.angle_gamma   90.00
#
_symmetry.space_group_name_H-M   'P 1'
#
loop_
_entity.id
_entity.type
_entity.pdbx_description
1 polymer ?
#
loop_
_entity_poly.entity_id
_entity_poly.type
_entity_poly.pdbx_seq_one_letter_code
_entity_poly.pdbx_strand_id
1 'polypeptide(L)'
;MQAVVLMQGVMQAVVLMQGVLQAVVVIHGMMQGVVLPQGVMQGVVVKQGVVQGIVVIQGVMQGVVLMQGVMQAVVLMQGVMQAVVLIHGMVQGVLLMQGVMQGVVVIQGVLQGIVIIKGVMQAVVVIQGVMQGVVVKQAVIQVVVVIHGVMQGVVVIQGVMQAVVLMQGVMQAVVLMQGVMQAVVVIHGMVQGVVLMQGVMQGVVVIQGVMQGIVITKGVMQAVVLMQGVMQAVVLMQGVMQAVVVIHGVMQCVVLMQGVMNGVVLIQGVMQGVVLMQGVMQAVVLIARSDAACCSNTWNAAGCFINAASDAGC
;
A
#
# COMPACT_ATOMS: atom_id res chain seq x y z
N MET A 1 -33.74 -20.14 -5.87
CA MET A 1 -34.95 -19.44 -5.40
C MET A 1 -34.66 -17.95 -5.41
N GLN A 2 -35.54 -17.15 -6.02
CA GLN A 2 -35.55 -15.71 -5.79
C GLN A 2 -36.13 -15.47 -4.39
N ALA A 3 -35.33 -14.97 -3.46
CA ALA A 3 -35.78 -14.71 -2.09
C ALA A 3 -35.30 -13.34 -1.64
N VAL A 4 -36.19 -12.55 -1.06
CA VAL A 4 -35.79 -11.36 -0.28
C VAL A 4 -35.82 -11.77 1.18
N VAL A 5 -34.65 -11.78 1.82
CA VAL A 5 -34.53 -12.10 3.25
C VAL A 5 -34.36 -10.79 3.99
N LEU A 6 -35.38 -10.38 4.74
CA LEU A 6 -35.37 -9.20 5.60
C LEU A 6 -35.28 -9.65 7.05
N MET A 7 -34.19 -9.29 7.73
CA MET A 7 -34.05 -9.46 9.17
C MET A 7 -33.91 -8.08 9.81
N GLN A 8 -34.83 -7.73 10.71
CA GLN A 8 -34.86 -6.45 11.40
C GLN A 8 -34.85 -6.67 12.92
N GLY A 9 -34.06 -5.86 13.64
CA GLY A 9 -34.09 -5.78 15.11
C GLY A 9 -32.79 -6.23 15.79
N VAL A 10 -32.91 -6.63 17.05
CA VAL A 10 -31.80 -7.19 17.83
C VAL A 10 -31.81 -8.70 17.68
N MET A 11 -30.75 -9.27 17.11
CA MET A 11 -30.59 -10.71 16.92
C MET A 11 -29.40 -11.23 17.72
N GLN A 12 -29.66 -12.23 18.56
CA GLN A 12 -28.64 -13.06 19.21
C GLN A 12 -28.74 -14.47 18.65
N ALA A 13 -28.03 -14.77 17.55
CA ALA A 13 -28.20 -16.05 16.86
C ALA A 13 -27.00 -16.42 15.99
N VAL A 14 -26.92 -17.73 15.67
CA VAL A 14 -26.15 -18.23 14.55
C VAL A 14 -27.06 -18.28 13.33
N VAL A 15 -26.75 -17.49 12.30
CA VAL A 15 -27.50 -17.48 11.04
C VAL A 15 -26.72 -18.27 10.00
N LEU A 16 -27.25 -19.42 9.61
CA LEU A 16 -26.68 -20.26 8.57
C LEU A 16 -27.52 -20.12 7.30
N MET A 17 -26.89 -19.73 6.20
CA MET A 17 -27.52 -19.70 4.88
C MET A 17 -26.73 -20.58 3.94
N GLN A 18 -27.29 -21.72 3.54
CA GLN A 18 -26.62 -22.70 2.68
C GLN A 18 -27.33 -22.83 1.33
N GLY A 19 -26.54 -22.95 0.26
CA GLY A 19 -27.02 -23.37 -1.07
C GLY A 19 -26.84 -22.32 -2.17
N VAL A 20 -27.67 -22.42 -3.21
CA VAL A 20 -27.69 -21.46 -4.33
C VAL A 20 -28.78 -20.41 -4.06
N LEU A 21 -28.35 -19.22 -3.67
CA LEU A 21 -29.22 -18.09 -3.35
C LEU A 21 -29.15 -17.06 -4.48
N GLN A 22 -30.30 -16.80 -5.11
CA GLN A 22 -30.50 -15.60 -5.92
C GLN A 22 -31.33 -14.63 -5.08
N ALA A 23 -30.68 -13.73 -4.35
CA ALA A 23 -31.36 -13.05 -3.26
C ALA A 23 -30.88 -11.62 -3.00
N VAL A 24 -31.80 -10.81 -2.50
CA VAL A 24 -31.47 -9.58 -1.78
C VAL A 24 -31.60 -9.90 -0.29
N VAL A 25 -30.48 -9.94 0.41
CA VAL A 25 -30.46 -10.15 1.86
C VAL A 25 -30.22 -8.82 2.53
N VAL A 26 -31.21 -8.34 3.30
CA VAL A 26 -31.11 -7.11 4.07
C VAL A 26 -31.19 -7.45 5.55
N ILE A 27 -30.12 -7.15 6.26
CA ILE A 27 -30.07 -7.25 7.71
C ILE A 27 -29.93 -5.84 8.27
N HIS A 28 -30.88 -5.44 9.11
CA HIS A 28 -30.89 -4.16 9.81
C HIS A 28 -30.96 -4.37 11.32
N GLY A 29 -30.08 -3.70 12.07
CA GLY A 29 -30.16 -3.60 13.51
C GLY A 29 -28.90 -4.06 14.22
N MET A 30 -29.06 -4.56 15.45
CA MET A 30 -27.94 -5.07 16.24
C MET A 30 -27.87 -6.58 16.10
N MET A 31 -26.73 -7.07 15.64
CA MET A 31 -26.47 -8.49 15.53
C MET A 31 -25.33 -8.87 16.47
N GLN A 32 -25.60 -9.84 17.32
CA GLN A 32 -24.61 -10.54 18.13
C GLN A 32 -24.60 -12.02 17.73
N GLY A 33 -23.49 -12.49 17.16
CA GLY A 33 -23.35 -13.91 16.84
C GLY A 33 -22.54 -14.21 15.58
N VAL A 34 -22.83 -15.37 14.99
CA VAL A 34 -22.09 -15.88 13.82
C VAL A 34 -23.00 -15.94 12.61
N VAL A 35 -22.59 -15.33 11.50
CA VAL A 35 -23.30 -15.43 10.21
C VAL A 35 -22.45 -16.18 9.23
N LEU A 36 -22.98 -17.29 8.71
CA LEU A 36 -22.31 -18.19 7.78
C LEU A 36 -23.12 -18.34 6.48
N PRO A 37 -22.98 -17.42 5.51
CA PRO A 37 -23.47 -17.65 4.16
C PRO A 37 -22.47 -18.56 3.42
N GLN A 38 -22.90 -19.77 3.11
CA GLN A 38 -22.12 -20.77 2.36
C GLN A 38 -22.82 -21.12 1.04
N GLY A 39 -22.06 -21.13 -0.05
CA GLY A 39 -22.53 -21.63 -1.35
C GLY A 39 -22.39 -20.62 -2.48
N VAL A 40 -23.35 -20.62 -3.40
CA VAL A 40 -23.36 -19.72 -4.56
C VAL A 40 -24.38 -18.62 -4.29
N MET A 41 -23.92 -17.40 -4.11
CA MET A 41 -24.77 -16.23 -3.91
C MET A 41 -24.71 -15.32 -5.13
N GLN A 42 -25.87 -15.05 -5.70
CA GLN A 42 -26.09 -14.05 -6.74
C GLN A 42 -27.04 -12.98 -6.20
N GLY A 43 -26.57 -11.74 -6.07
CA GLY A 43 -27.43 -10.62 -5.67
C GLY A 43 -26.78 -9.63 -4.72
N VAL A 44 -27.59 -9.02 -3.86
CA VAL A 44 -27.19 -7.91 -2.99
C VAL A 44 -27.31 -8.31 -1.54
N VAL A 45 -26.21 -8.22 -0.79
CA VAL A 45 -26.19 -8.40 0.66
C VAL A 45 -25.97 -7.04 1.30
N VAL A 46 -26.99 -6.55 2.01
CA VAL A 46 -26.94 -5.31 2.78
C VAL A 46 -26.96 -5.65 4.26
N LYS A 47 -25.93 -5.23 5.00
CA LYS A 47 -25.93 -5.23 6.46
C LYS A 47 -25.82 -3.80 6.95
N GLN A 48 -26.83 -3.33 7.67
CA GLN A 48 -26.83 -2.02 8.32
C GLN A 48 -26.97 -2.16 9.83
N GLY A 49 -26.15 -1.44 10.58
CA GLY A 49 -26.24 -1.33 12.02
C GLY A 49 -24.98 -1.76 12.76
N VAL A 50 -25.15 -2.45 13.89
CA VAL A 50 -24.05 -2.87 14.75
C VAL A 50 -23.89 -4.38 14.65
N VAL A 51 -22.73 -4.84 14.18
CA VAL A 51 -22.41 -6.27 14.12
C VAL A 51 -21.31 -6.58 15.12
N GLN A 52 -21.60 -7.46 16.06
CA GLN A 52 -20.65 -8.02 17.01
C GLN A 52 -20.55 -9.52 16.78
N GLY A 53 -19.36 -10.02 16.43
CA GLY A 53 -19.11 -11.45 16.28
C GLY A 53 -18.38 -11.83 14.99
N ILE A 54 -18.79 -12.92 14.34
CA ILE A 54 -18.06 -13.49 13.21
C ILE A 54 -18.96 -13.52 11.98
N VAL A 55 -18.49 -12.97 10.87
CA VAL A 55 -19.15 -13.09 9.56
C VAL A 55 -18.24 -13.90 8.66
N VAL A 56 -18.68 -15.09 8.24
CA VAL A 56 -17.92 -15.95 7.34
C VAL A 56 -18.71 -16.18 6.07
N ILE A 57 -18.31 -15.53 4.98
CA ILE A 57 -18.84 -15.77 3.64
C ILE A 57 -17.93 -16.78 2.96
N GLN A 58 -18.47 -17.94 2.60
CA GLN A 58 -17.73 -18.97 1.86
C GLN A 58 -18.42 -19.34 0.55
N GLY A 59 -17.65 -19.44 -0.52
CA GLY A 59 -18.11 -19.98 -1.80
C GLY A 59 -17.96 -19.00 -2.95
N VAL A 60 -18.95 -19.00 -3.85
CA VAL A 60 -18.96 -18.15 -5.05
C VAL A 60 -19.95 -17.02 -4.85
N MET A 61 -19.46 -15.79 -4.93
CA MET A 61 -20.32 -14.61 -4.84
C MET A 61 -20.26 -13.80 -6.12
N GLN A 62 -21.43 -13.46 -6.65
CA GLN A 62 -21.63 -12.55 -7.76
C GLN A 62 -22.61 -11.45 -7.34
N GLY A 63 -22.14 -10.21 -7.23
CA GLY A 63 -23.01 -9.07 -6.93
C GLY A 63 -22.42 -8.05 -5.97
N VAL A 64 -23.21 -7.56 -5.02
CA VAL A 64 -22.84 -6.43 -4.15
C VAL A 64 -22.94 -6.82 -2.68
N VAL A 65 -21.89 -6.54 -1.93
CA VAL A 65 -21.92 -6.61 -0.46
C VAL A 65 -21.76 -5.20 0.07
N LEU A 66 -22.75 -4.74 0.82
CA LEU A 66 -22.73 -3.44 1.47
C LEU A 66 -22.84 -3.65 2.98
N MET A 67 -21.81 -3.23 3.71
CA MET A 67 -21.76 -3.24 5.16
C MET A 67 -21.67 -1.80 5.65
N GLN A 68 -22.69 -1.35 6.37
CA GLN A 68 -22.82 0.00 6.91
C GLN A 68 -22.97 -0.03 8.43
N GLY A 69 -22.17 0.76 9.13
CA GLY A 69 -22.30 0.97 10.57
C GLY A 69 -21.05 0.57 11.35
N VAL A 70 -21.25 -0.01 12.54
CA VAL A 70 -20.17 -0.38 13.45
C VAL A 70 -20.01 -1.89 13.45
N MET A 71 -18.85 -2.38 13.06
CA MET A 71 -18.50 -3.80 13.11
C MET A 71 -17.40 -4.02 14.13
N GLN A 72 -17.71 -4.74 15.20
CA GLN A 72 -16.72 -5.32 16.11
C GLN A 72 -16.65 -6.81 15.80
N ALA A 73 -15.95 -7.15 14.72
CA ALA A 73 -16.11 -8.45 14.12
C ALA A 73 -14.85 -9.00 13.45
N VAL A 74 -14.84 -10.32 13.34
CA VAL A 74 -13.99 -11.04 12.40
C VAL A 74 -14.82 -11.30 11.14
N VAL A 75 -14.43 -10.69 10.03
CA VAL A 75 -15.05 -10.91 8.72
C VAL A 75 -14.13 -11.76 7.87
N LEU A 76 -14.51 -12.99 7.59
CA LEU A 76 -13.87 -13.88 6.62
C LEU A 76 -14.68 -13.91 5.33
N MET A 77 -14.00 -13.68 4.21
CA MET A 77 -14.52 -13.93 2.88
C MET A 77 -13.60 -14.91 2.18
N GLN A 78 -14.09 -16.11 1.91
CA GLN A 78 -13.31 -17.18 1.28
C GLN A 78 -13.98 -17.67 -0.01
N GLY A 79 -13.21 -17.77 -1.08
CA GLY A 79 -13.65 -18.37 -2.34
C GLY A 79 -13.46 -17.47 -3.56
N VAL A 80 -14.44 -17.50 -4.47
CA VAL A 80 -14.40 -16.72 -5.72
C VAL A 80 -15.44 -15.61 -5.63
N MET A 81 -14.98 -14.36 -5.67
CA MET A 81 -15.86 -13.20 -5.62
C MET A 81 -15.73 -12.37 -6.88
N GLN A 82 -16.83 -12.25 -7.61
CA GLN A 82 -17.03 -11.29 -8.67
C GLN A 82 -17.99 -10.22 -8.14
N ALA A 83 -17.47 -9.33 -7.31
CA ALA A 83 -18.32 -8.49 -6.49
C ALA A 83 -17.78 -7.08 -6.25
N VAL A 84 -18.71 -6.20 -5.92
CA VAL A 84 -18.42 -4.90 -5.31
C VAL A 84 -18.66 -5.02 -3.81
N VAL A 85 -17.60 -4.85 -3.02
CA VAL A 85 -17.65 -4.87 -1.56
C VAL A 85 -17.49 -3.44 -1.06
N LEU A 86 -18.52 -2.91 -0.43
CA LEU A 86 -18.55 -1.58 0.15
C LEU A 86 -18.68 -1.69 1.66
N ILE A 87 -17.68 -1.18 2.38
CA ILE A 87 -17.69 -1.12 3.84
C ILE A 87 -17.67 0.35 4.23
N HIS A 88 -18.70 0.82 4.92
CA HIS A 88 -18.82 2.20 5.39
C HIS A 88 -19.04 2.23 6.90
N GLY A 89 -18.20 2.96 7.62
CA GLY A 89 -18.34 3.20 9.04
C GLY A 89 -17.10 2.78 9.84
N MET A 90 -17.32 2.21 11.02
CA MET A 90 -16.24 1.83 11.93
C MET A 90 -16.09 0.31 11.92
N VAL A 91 -14.89 -0.18 11.65
CA VAL A 91 -14.55 -1.60 11.73
C VAL A 91 -13.44 -1.77 12.74
N GLN A 92 -13.75 -2.48 13.82
CA GLN A 92 -12.81 -2.97 14.81
C GLN A 92 -12.70 -4.49 14.68
N GLY A 93 -11.51 -5.00 14.38
CA GLY A 93 -11.26 -6.43 14.33
C GLY A 93 -10.45 -6.88 13.13
N VAL A 94 -10.81 -8.01 12.56
CA VAL A 94 -10.02 -8.68 11.51
C VAL A 94 -10.87 -8.84 10.26
N LEU A 95 -10.38 -8.32 9.13
CA LEU A 95 -10.93 -8.56 7.80
C LEU A 95 -9.98 -9.49 7.05
N LEU A 96 -10.41 -10.70 6.74
CA LEU A 96 -9.64 -11.68 5.98
C LEU A 96 -10.35 -12.02 4.68
N MET A 97 -9.67 -11.76 3.57
CA MET A 97 -10.16 -12.03 2.22
C MET A 97 -9.22 -13.07 1.60
N GLN A 98 -9.72 -14.25 1.28
CA GLN A 98 -8.92 -15.34 0.73
C GLN A 98 -9.56 -15.92 -0.53
N GLY A 99 -8.77 -16.03 -1.60
CA GLY A 99 -9.18 -16.71 -2.83
C GLY A 99 -9.01 -15.83 -4.06
N VAL A 100 -9.98 -15.88 -4.98
CA VAL A 100 -9.95 -15.12 -6.22
C VAL A 100 -10.95 -13.98 -6.12
N MET A 101 -10.48 -12.75 -6.23
CA MET A 101 -11.34 -11.57 -6.26
C MET A 101 -11.23 -10.83 -7.58
N GLN A 102 -12.39 -10.60 -8.18
CA GLN A 102 -12.61 -9.74 -9.34
C GLN A 102 -13.65 -8.68 -8.96
N GLY A 103 -13.32 -7.40 -9.14
CA GLY A 103 -14.26 -6.31 -8.88
C GLY A 103 -13.69 -5.16 -8.07
N VAL A 104 -14.45 -4.63 -7.12
CA VAL A 104 -14.08 -3.42 -6.38
C VAL A 104 -14.27 -3.62 -4.89
N VAL A 105 -13.28 -3.26 -4.10
CA VAL A 105 -13.36 -3.20 -2.64
C VAL A 105 -13.17 -1.76 -2.21
N VAL A 106 -14.21 -1.15 -1.63
CA VAL A 106 -14.14 0.19 -1.05
C VAL A 106 -14.38 0.09 0.45
N ILE A 107 -13.44 0.66 1.22
CA ILE A 107 -13.59 0.82 2.65
C ILE A 107 -13.55 2.31 2.96
N GLN A 108 -14.64 2.85 3.51
CA GLN A 108 -14.75 4.24 3.97
C GLN A 108 -14.97 4.29 5.48
N GLY A 109 -14.17 5.07 6.18
CA GLY A 109 -14.34 5.36 7.60
C GLY A 109 -13.13 4.99 8.44
N VAL A 110 -13.35 4.35 9.58
CA VAL A 110 -12.31 4.03 10.56
C VAL A 110 -12.10 2.53 10.62
N LEU A 111 -10.89 2.08 10.27
CA LEU A 111 -10.44 0.70 10.43
C LEU A 111 -9.45 0.63 11.59
N GLN A 112 -9.78 -0.14 12.61
CA GLN A 112 -8.88 -0.51 13.69
C GLN A 112 -8.69 -2.03 13.71
N GLY A 113 -7.50 -2.49 13.36
CA GLY A 113 -7.14 -3.90 13.42
C GLY A 113 -6.40 -4.39 12.19
N ILE A 114 -6.75 -5.60 11.73
CA ILE A 114 -5.94 -6.35 10.77
C ILE A 114 -6.74 -6.59 9.49
N VAL A 115 -6.18 -6.21 8.35
CA VAL A 115 -6.69 -6.52 7.01
C VAL A 115 -5.72 -7.48 6.34
N ILE A 116 -6.14 -8.71 6.07
CA ILE A 116 -5.35 -9.72 5.37
C ILE A 116 -6.04 -10.03 4.05
N ILE A 117 -5.30 -9.92 2.95
CA ILE A 117 -5.75 -10.35 1.64
C ILE A 117 -4.79 -11.36 1.06
N LYS A 118 -5.29 -12.56 0.76
CA LYS A 118 -4.52 -13.67 0.19
C LYS A 118 -5.15 -14.20 -1.10
N GLY A 119 -4.31 -14.50 -2.09
CA GLY A 119 -4.73 -15.18 -3.32
C GLY A 119 -4.52 -14.36 -4.58
N VAL A 120 -5.51 -14.36 -5.48
CA VAL A 120 -5.42 -13.65 -6.77
C VAL A 120 -6.41 -12.50 -6.76
N MET A 121 -5.93 -11.29 -7.06
CA MET A 121 -6.77 -10.11 -7.10
C MET A 121 -6.66 -9.41 -8.45
N GLN A 122 -7.79 -9.26 -9.11
CA GLN A 122 -8.01 -8.45 -10.31
C GLN A 122 -9.09 -7.42 -9.97
N ALA A 123 -8.70 -6.38 -9.25
CA ALA A 123 -9.67 -5.51 -8.59
C ALA A 123 -9.18 -4.06 -8.48
N VAL A 124 -10.04 -3.20 -7.96
CA VAL A 124 -9.66 -1.89 -7.43
C VAL A 124 -9.89 -1.93 -5.92
N VAL A 125 -8.88 -1.58 -5.14
CA VAL A 125 -8.99 -1.48 -3.67
C VAL A 125 -8.85 -0.02 -3.28
N VAL A 126 -9.93 0.57 -2.77
CA VAL A 126 -9.96 1.95 -2.28
C VAL A 126 -10.18 1.94 -0.78
N ILE A 127 -9.31 2.63 -0.06
CA ILE A 127 -9.43 2.83 1.39
C ILE A 127 -9.43 4.33 1.63
N GLN A 128 -10.50 4.84 2.22
CA GLN A 128 -10.64 6.25 2.57
C GLN A 128 -10.92 6.39 4.07
N GLY A 129 -10.13 7.21 4.76
CA GLY A 129 -10.33 7.56 6.16
C GLY A 129 -9.13 7.24 7.03
N VAL A 130 -9.39 6.70 8.22
CA VAL A 130 -8.37 6.43 9.22
C VAL A 130 -8.16 4.94 9.36
N MET A 131 -6.92 4.49 9.22
CA MET A 131 -6.51 3.12 9.44
C MET A 131 -5.48 3.06 10.55
N GLN A 132 -5.77 2.25 11.56
CA GLN A 132 -4.85 1.90 12.63
C GLN A 132 -4.67 0.38 12.67
N GLY A 133 -3.48 -0.10 12.34
CA GLY A 133 -3.14 -1.51 12.47
C GLY A 133 -2.34 -2.05 11.29
N VAL A 134 -2.65 -3.28 10.86
CA VAL A 134 -1.81 -4.05 9.95
C VAL A 134 -2.58 -4.41 8.68
N VAL A 135 -2.02 -4.05 7.52
CA VAL A 135 -2.48 -4.52 6.22
C VAL A 135 -1.47 -5.49 5.66
N VAL A 136 -1.88 -6.72 5.40
CA VAL A 136 -1.05 -7.74 4.73
C VAL A 136 -1.72 -8.14 3.42
N LYS A 137 -1.00 -8.00 2.31
CA LYS A 137 -1.39 -8.50 1.00
C LYS A 137 -0.36 -9.52 0.54
N GLN A 138 -0.78 -10.79 0.44
CA GLN A 138 0.04 -11.88 -0.10
C GLN A 138 -0.66 -12.42 -1.34
N ALA A 139 -0.32 -11.87 -2.50
CA ALA A 139 -1.12 -12.13 -3.68
C ALA A 139 -0.39 -11.92 -5.00
N VAL A 140 -0.95 -12.51 -6.06
CA VAL A 140 -0.77 -12.02 -7.42
C VAL A 140 -1.80 -10.93 -7.63
N ILE A 141 -1.32 -9.71 -7.80
CA ILE A 141 -2.13 -8.49 -7.77
C ILE A 141 -2.04 -7.82 -9.15
N GLN A 142 -3.16 -7.79 -9.86
CA GLN A 142 -3.39 -6.92 -11.01
C GLN A 142 -4.43 -5.86 -10.63
N VAL A 143 -4.00 -4.79 -9.96
CA VAL A 143 -4.92 -3.94 -9.20
C VAL A 143 -4.48 -2.48 -9.19
N VAL A 144 -5.45 -1.59 -9.00
CA VAL A 144 -5.20 -0.24 -8.48
C VAL A 144 -5.50 -0.21 -6.98
N VAL A 145 -4.49 0.11 -6.17
CA VAL A 145 -4.65 0.33 -4.72
C VAL A 145 -4.60 1.82 -4.46
N VAL A 146 -5.69 2.38 -3.92
CA VAL A 146 -5.77 3.78 -3.50
C VAL A 146 -6.01 3.83 -2.01
N ILE A 147 -5.13 4.52 -1.28
CA ILE A 147 -5.30 4.80 0.13
C ILE A 147 -5.29 6.31 0.30
N HIS A 148 -6.37 6.85 0.86
CA HIS A 148 -6.50 8.28 1.13
C HIS A 148 -6.87 8.51 2.60
N GLY A 149 -6.04 9.27 3.31
CA GLY A 149 -6.32 9.69 4.68
C GLY A 149 -5.14 9.46 5.63
N VAL A 150 -5.43 8.93 6.81
CA VAL A 150 -4.43 8.71 7.87
C VAL A 150 -4.19 7.23 8.05
N MET A 151 -2.94 6.81 7.97
CA MET A 151 -2.51 5.44 8.22
C MET A 151 -1.50 5.42 9.36
N GLN A 152 -1.77 4.61 10.38
CA GLN A 152 -0.86 4.30 11.47
C GLN A 152 -0.68 2.78 11.54
N GLY A 153 0.57 2.31 11.46
CA GLY A 153 0.89 0.89 11.65
C GLY A 153 1.76 0.29 10.55
N VAL A 154 1.35 -0.83 9.97
CA VAL A 154 2.20 -1.62 9.06
C VAL A 154 1.44 -2.00 7.79
N VAL A 155 2.06 -1.76 6.64
CA VAL A 155 1.60 -2.28 5.35
C VAL A 155 2.64 -3.25 4.82
N VAL A 156 2.23 -4.47 4.55
CA VAL A 156 3.06 -5.52 3.96
C VAL A 156 2.42 -5.96 2.66
N ILE A 157 3.13 -5.84 1.56
CA ILE A 157 2.73 -6.35 0.25
C ILE A 157 3.82 -7.33 -0.21
N GLN A 158 3.42 -8.58 -0.43
CA GLN A 158 4.29 -9.65 -0.89
C GLN A 158 3.68 -10.32 -2.13
N GLY A 159 4.52 -10.58 -3.13
CA GLY A 159 4.17 -11.40 -4.29
C GLY A 159 4.52 -10.76 -5.63
N VAL A 160 3.69 -11.04 -6.63
CA VAL A 160 3.84 -10.48 -7.98
C VAL A 160 2.78 -9.41 -8.17
N MET A 161 3.21 -8.19 -8.49
CA MET A 161 2.34 -7.04 -8.60
C MET A 161 2.49 -6.37 -9.95
N GLN A 162 1.38 -6.29 -10.68
CA GLN A 162 1.18 -5.40 -11.83
C GLN A 162 0.15 -4.36 -11.41
N ALA A 163 0.60 -3.23 -10.88
CA ALA A 163 -0.32 -2.36 -10.15
C ALA A 163 0.04 -0.87 -10.20
N VAL A 164 -0.97 -0.07 -9.88
CA VAL A 164 -0.79 1.31 -9.45
C VAL A 164 -1.10 1.38 -7.95
N VAL A 165 -0.14 1.85 -7.16
CA VAL A 165 -0.33 2.07 -5.72
C VAL A 165 -0.27 3.58 -5.48
N LEU A 166 -1.39 4.16 -5.07
CA LEU A 166 -1.52 5.56 -4.71
C LEU A 166 -1.78 5.65 -3.20
N MET A 167 -0.90 6.35 -2.50
CA MET A 167 -1.07 6.65 -1.08
C MET A 167 -1.05 8.16 -0.90
N GLN A 168 -2.16 8.72 -0.40
CA GLN A 168 -2.34 10.14 -0.18
C GLN A 168 -2.70 10.42 1.28
N GLY A 169 -1.99 11.37 1.91
CA GLY A 169 -2.30 11.86 3.25
C GLY A 169 -1.15 11.69 4.24
N VAL A 170 -1.46 11.27 5.47
CA VAL A 170 -0.49 11.14 6.56
C VAL A 170 -0.25 9.66 6.85
N MET A 171 1.01 9.24 6.78
CA MET A 171 1.44 7.88 6.99
C MET A 171 2.46 7.83 8.12
N GLN A 172 2.07 7.29 9.26
CA GLN A 172 2.97 6.95 10.36
C GLN A 172 3.13 5.44 10.39
N ALA A 173 3.90 4.91 9.44
CA ALA A 173 3.87 3.49 9.18
C ALA A 173 5.20 2.92 8.69
N VAL A 174 5.28 1.58 8.81
CA VAL A 174 6.25 0.76 8.10
C VAL A 174 5.58 0.19 6.86
N VAL A 175 6.10 0.53 5.68
CA VAL A 175 5.68 -0.03 4.39
C VAL A 175 6.73 -1.01 3.90
N LEU A 176 6.36 -2.28 3.79
CA LEU A 176 7.19 -3.36 3.27
C LEU A 176 6.62 -3.85 1.95
N MET A 177 7.38 -3.69 0.87
CA MET A 177 7.05 -4.25 -0.44
C MET A 177 8.11 -5.29 -0.79
N GLN A 178 7.71 -6.54 -1.02
CA GLN A 178 8.62 -7.62 -1.39
C GLN A 178 8.12 -8.40 -2.61
N GLY A 179 9.01 -8.67 -3.57
CA GLY A 179 8.76 -9.56 -4.69
C GLY A 179 9.03 -8.92 -6.04
N VAL A 180 8.20 -9.24 -7.04
CA VAL A 180 8.33 -8.72 -8.41
C VAL A 180 7.24 -7.68 -8.64
N MET A 181 7.64 -6.44 -8.88
CA MET A 181 6.74 -5.31 -9.07
C MET A 181 6.94 -4.69 -10.45
N GLN A 182 5.90 -4.73 -11.27
CA GLN A 182 5.74 -3.91 -12.47
C GLN A 182 4.70 -2.84 -12.14
N ALA A 183 5.15 -1.72 -11.59
CA ALA A 183 4.24 -0.83 -10.90
C ALA A 183 4.60 0.65 -10.94
N VAL A 184 3.55 1.45 -10.78
CA VAL A 184 3.65 2.87 -10.43
C VAL A 184 3.28 3.01 -8.96
N VAL A 185 4.22 3.43 -8.12
CA VAL A 185 4.00 3.72 -6.71
C VAL A 185 4.09 5.23 -6.52
N VAL A 186 3.00 5.85 -6.08
CA VAL A 186 2.96 7.28 -5.77
C VAL A 186 2.57 7.45 -4.31
N ILE A 187 3.42 8.13 -3.55
CA ILE A 187 3.16 8.53 -2.18
C ILE A 187 3.13 10.05 -2.15
N HIS A 188 2.01 10.63 -1.74
CA HIS A 188 1.84 12.07 -1.62
C HIS A 188 1.39 12.45 -0.20
N GLY A 189 2.13 13.34 0.45
CA GLY A 189 1.79 13.90 1.76
C GLY A 189 2.91 13.76 2.78
N MET A 190 2.56 13.40 4.01
CA MET A 190 3.51 13.27 5.11
C MET A 190 3.79 11.80 5.41
N VAL A 191 5.04 11.38 5.32
CA VAL A 191 5.50 10.04 5.66
C VAL A 191 6.44 10.12 6.85
N GLN A 192 6.07 9.47 7.94
CA GLN A 192 6.92 9.21 9.10
C GLN A 192 7.08 7.70 9.26
N GLY A 193 8.31 7.20 9.14
CA GLY A 193 8.60 5.78 9.35
C GLY A 193 9.53 5.17 8.34
N VAL A 194 9.27 3.92 7.96
CA VAL A 194 10.19 3.12 7.14
C VAL A 194 9.49 2.65 5.88
N VAL A 195 10.10 2.92 4.72
CA VAL A 195 9.69 2.35 3.44
C VAL A 195 10.78 1.38 2.98
N LEU A 196 10.48 0.09 2.95
CA LEU A 196 11.37 -0.96 2.46
C LEU A 196 10.80 -1.56 1.19
N MET A 197 11.57 -1.54 0.11
CA MET A 197 11.27 -2.21 -1.14
C MET A 197 12.35 -3.24 -1.44
N GLN A 198 11.99 -4.51 -1.56
CA GLN A 198 12.91 -5.61 -1.85
C GLN A 198 12.45 -6.44 -3.05
N GLY A 199 13.40 -6.79 -3.92
CA GLY A 199 13.18 -7.70 -5.04
C GLY A 199 13.43 -7.06 -6.39
N VAL A 200 12.55 -7.33 -7.36
CA VAL A 200 12.67 -6.82 -8.72
C VAL A 200 11.61 -5.74 -8.93
N MET A 201 12.03 -4.51 -9.21
CA MET A 201 11.13 -3.40 -9.52
C MET A 201 11.34 -2.91 -10.95
N GLN A 202 10.24 -2.83 -11.70
CA GLN A 202 10.14 -2.20 -13.00
C GLN A 202 9.02 -1.14 -12.94
N GLY A 203 9.31 0.11 -13.27
CA GLY A 203 8.29 1.16 -13.35
C GLY A 203 8.70 2.48 -12.70
N VAL A 204 7.81 3.08 -11.92
CA VAL A 204 8.01 4.44 -11.39
C VAL A 204 7.69 4.47 -9.90
N VAL A 205 8.59 5.07 -9.12
CA VAL A 205 8.37 5.41 -7.72
C VAL A 205 8.39 6.92 -7.59
N VAL A 206 7.31 7.51 -7.11
CA VAL A 206 7.19 8.95 -6.83
C VAL A 206 6.87 9.14 -5.37
N ILE A 207 7.67 9.94 -4.69
CA ILE A 207 7.39 10.39 -3.32
C ILE A 207 7.38 11.91 -3.32
N GLN A 208 6.25 12.49 -2.96
CA GLN A 208 6.01 13.93 -2.90
C GLN A 208 5.55 14.34 -1.50
N GLY A 209 6.18 15.38 -0.95
CA GLY A 209 5.77 16.01 0.30
C GLY A 209 6.86 16.00 1.37
N VAL A 210 6.51 15.61 2.59
CA VAL A 210 7.42 15.60 3.74
C VAL A 210 7.73 14.16 4.12
N MET A 211 9.01 13.80 4.13
CA MET A 211 9.47 12.49 4.56
C MET A 211 10.39 12.62 5.77
N GLN A 212 10.07 11.89 6.84
CA GLN A 212 10.90 11.71 8.01
C GLN A 212 11.09 10.21 8.28
N GLY A 213 12.31 9.71 8.13
CA GLY A 213 12.61 8.30 8.43
C GLY A 213 13.57 7.64 7.45
N ILE A 214 13.25 6.42 7.01
CA ILE A 214 14.19 5.59 6.26
C ILE A 214 13.53 5.06 4.99
N VAL A 215 14.18 5.25 3.85
CA VAL A 215 13.85 4.58 2.60
C VAL A 215 14.96 3.60 2.27
N ILE A 216 14.60 2.32 2.17
CA ILE A 216 15.53 1.26 1.80
C ILE A 216 14.99 0.60 0.54
N THR A 217 15.82 0.52 -0.49
CA THR A 217 15.56 -0.34 -1.64
C THR A 217 16.67 -1.35 -1.81
N LYS A 218 16.32 -2.62 -2.02
CA LYS A 218 17.27 -3.69 -2.26
C LYS A 218 16.84 -4.55 -3.45
N GLY A 219 17.78 -4.85 -4.34
CA GLY A 219 17.59 -5.82 -5.42
C GLY A 219 17.84 -5.24 -6.80
N VAL A 220 16.99 -5.59 -7.75
CA VAL A 220 17.12 -5.17 -9.16
C VAL A 220 16.06 -4.11 -9.44
N MET A 221 16.48 -2.93 -9.88
CA MET A 221 15.59 -1.83 -10.18
C MET A 221 15.80 -1.33 -11.61
N GLN A 222 14.76 -1.41 -12.43
CA GLN A 222 14.67 -0.76 -13.73
C GLN A 222 13.55 0.28 -13.66
N ALA A 223 13.83 1.41 -13.03
CA ALA A 223 12.78 2.34 -12.64
C ALA A 223 13.21 3.80 -12.67
N VAL A 224 12.22 4.69 -12.69
CA VAL A 224 12.40 6.09 -12.37
C VAL A 224 12.02 6.31 -10.91
N VAL A 225 12.93 6.88 -10.12
CA VAL A 225 12.69 7.26 -8.73
C VAL A 225 12.67 8.78 -8.65
N LEU A 226 11.52 9.35 -8.31
CA LEU A 226 11.33 10.78 -8.13
C LEU A 226 11.03 11.03 -6.66
N MET A 227 11.86 11.84 -6.00
CA MET A 227 11.61 12.31 -4.64
C MET A 227 11.57 13.83 -4.64
N GLN A 228 10.44 14.41 -4.23
CA GLN A 228 10.24 15.85 -4.21
C GLN A 228 9.71 16.34 -2.86
N GLY A 229 10.29 17.41 -2.33
CA GLY A 229 9.81 18.10 -1.13
C GLY A 229 10.86 18.21 -0.03
N VAL A 230 10.44 17.99 1.22
CA VAL A 230 11.31 18.09 2.41
C VAL A 230 11.63 16.69 2.90
N MET A 231 12.91 16.33 2.93
CA MET A 231 13.36 15.01 3.37
C MET A 231 14.34 15.11 4.54
N GLN A 232 13.94 14.58 5.69
CA GLN A 232 14.80 14.32 6.84
C GLN A 232 14.92 12.80 6.99
N ALA A 233 15.75 12.20 6.13
CA ALA A 233 15.71 10.75 5.96
C ALA A 233 17.07 10.12 5.65
N VAL A 234 17.14 8.82 5.85
CA VAL A 234 18.23 7.99 5.30
C VAL A 234 17.69 7.27 4.08
N VAL A 235 18.34 7.46 2.94
CA VAL A 235 18.01 6.76 1.68
C VAL A 235 19.13 5.77 1.40
N LEU A 236 18.78 4.48 1.36
CA LEU A 236 19.71 3.40 1.11
C LEU A 236 19.24 2.59 -0.10
N MET A 237 20.04 2.57 -1.16
CA MET A 237 19.74 1.79 -2.35
C MET A 237 20.87 0.78 -2.56
N GLN A 238 20.54 -0.51 -2.56
CA GLN A 238 21.50 -1.60 -2.71
C GLN A 238 21.12 -2.52 -3.88
N GLY A 239 22.08 -2.83 -4.75
CA GLY A 239 21.92 -3.86 -5.78
C GLY A 239 22.21 -3.36 -7.20
N VAL A 240 21.43 -3.82 -8.18
CA VAL A 240 21.60 -3.48 -9.59
C VAL A 240 20.52 -2.48 -10.00
N MET A 241 20.92 -1.27 -10.37
CA MET A 241 20.02 -0.17 -10.74
C MET A 241 20.27 0.25 -12.18
N GLN A 242 19.25 0.13 -13.02
CA GLN A 242 19.15 0.80 -14.31
C GLN A 242 18.06 1.86 -14.21
N ALA A 243 18.43 3.03 -13.68
CA ALA A 243 17.44 3.95 -13.15
C ALA A 243 17.79 5.42 -13.37
N VAL A 244 16.73 6.23 -13.44
CA VAL A 244 16.84 7.68 -13.29
C VAL A 244 16.36 8.02 -11.88
N VAL A 245 17.27 8.55 -11.06
CA VAL A 245 16.96 9.01 -9.71
C VAL A 245 16.99 10.52 -9.73
N VAL A 246 15.84 11.14 -9.47
CA VAL A 246 15.73 12.60 -9.34
C VAL A 246 15.28 12.92 -7.93
N ILE A 247 16.05 13.78 -7.27
CA ILE A 247 15.76 14.26 -5.95
C ILE A 247 15.72 15.78 -5.99
N HIS A 248 14.58 16.37 -5.62
CA HIS A 248 14.37 17.81 -5.68
C HIS A 248 13.78 18.36 -4.37
N GLY A 249 14.42 19.36 -3.77
CA GLY A 249 13.85 20.10 -2.64
C GLY A 249 14.84 20.37 -1.51
N VAL A 250 14.36 20.32 -0.27
CA VAL A 250 15.18 20.57 0.94
C VAL A 250 15.49 19.23 1.60
N MET A 251 16.78 18.94 1.75
CA MET A 251 17.27 17.65 2.20
C MET A 251 18.19 17.78 3.39
N GLN A 252 17.84 17.10 4.47
CA GLN A 252 18.71 16.77 5.58
C GLN A 252 18.83 15.25 5.65
N CYS A 253 19.68 14.68 4.78
CA CYS A 253 19.66 13.25 4.52
C CYS A 253 21.04 12.63 4.36
N VAL A 254 21.09 11.32 4.60
CA VAL A 254 22.22 10.47 4.18
C VAL A 254 21.74 9.63 3.02
N VAL A 255 22.39 9.75 1.87
CA VAL A 255 22.12 8.93 0.69
C VAL A 255 23.26 7.95 0.50
N LEU A 256 22.99 6.66 0.62
CA LEU A 256 23.94 5.59 0.35
C LEU A 256 23.48 4.77 -0.85
N MET A 257 24.27 4.75 -1.90
CA MET A 257 24.06 3.89 -3.06
C MET A 257 25.19 2.87 -3.12
N GLN A 258 24.85 1.58 -3.06
CA GLN A 258 25.82 0.48 -3.17
C GLN A 258 25.43 -0.50 -4.29
N GLY A 259 26.39 -0.86 -5.13
CA GLY A 259 26.24 -1.91 -6.13
C GLY A 259 26.56 -1.47 -7.55
N VAL A 260 25.77 -1.93 -8.53
CA VAL A 260 25.96 -1.59 -9.94
C VAL A 260 24.88 -0.59 -10.34
N MET A 261 25.26 0.60 -10.79
CA MET A 261 24.31 1.59 -11.31
C MET A 261 24.65 2.00 -12.73
N ASN A 262 23.65 1.90 -13.60
CA ASN A 262 23.67 2.49 -14.93
C ASN A 262 22.51 3.47 -15.03
N GLY A 263 22.77 4.76 -15.27
CA GLY A 263 21.68 5.73 -15.43
C GLY A 263 22.04 7.16 -15.04
N VAL A 264 21.08 7.87 -14.45
CA VAL A 264 21.24 9.30 -14.14
C VAL A 264 20.82 9.54 -12.70
N VAL A 265 21.66 10.24 -11.94
CA VAL A 265 21.32 10.75 -10.61
C VAL A 265 21.34 12.27 -10.67
N LEU A 266 20.18 12.87 -10.46
CA LEU A 266 19.97 14.31 -10.43
C LEU A 266 19.56 14.70 -9.02
N ILE A 267 20.37 15.52 -8.36
CA ILE A 267 20.03 16.11 -7.07
C ILE A 267 20.01 17.63 -7.22
N GLN A 268 18.86 18.22 -6.92
CA GLN A 268 18.62 19.66 -7.03
C GLN A 268 17.97 20.19 -5.75
N GLY A 269 18.42 21.37 -5.31
CA GLY A 269 17.87 22.04 -4.14
C GLY A 269 18.87 22.11 -3.00
N VAL A 270 18.40 22.37 -1.77
CA VAL A 270 19.28 22.58 -0.62
C VAL A 270 19.56 21.23 0.02
N MET A 271 20.83 20.80 0.03
CA MET A 271 21.26 19.58 0.73
C MET A 271 22.20 19.92 1.89
N GLN A 272 21.85 19.41 3.07
CA GLN A 272 22.72 19.28 4.23
C GLN A 272 22.83 17.79 4.55
N GLY A 273 23.96 17.18 4.23
CA GLY A 273 24.07 15.74 4.39
C GLY A 273 25.24 15.10 3.66
N VAL A 274 25.20 13.78 3.60
CA VAL A 274 26.27 12.96 3.04
C VAL A 274 25.70 12.11 1.90
N VAL A 275 26.37 12.18 0.75
CA VAL A 275 26.11 11.25 -0.36
C VAL A 275 27.32 10.34 -0.51
N LEU A 276 27.08 9.04 -0.37
CA LEU A 276 28.06 7.97 -0.48
C LEU A 276 27.67 7.04 -1.62
N MET A 277 28.55 6.92 -2.60
CA MET A 277 28.38 6.05 -3.75
C MET A 277 29.50 5.01 -3.75
N GLN A 278 29.16 3.72 -3.68
CA GLN A 278 30.13 2.64 -3.71
C GLN A 278 29.73 1.56 -4.73
N GLY A 279 30.68 1.10 -5.53
CA GLY A 279 30.49 0.04 -6.52
C GLY A 279 30.75 0.50 -7.95
N VAL A 280 30.16 -0.20 -8.92
CA VAL A 280 30.40 0.05 -10.35
C VAL A 280 29.32 1.01 -10.88
N MET A 281 29.73 2.20 -11.28
CA MET A 281 28.82 3.27 -11.70
C MET A 281 29.11 3.65 -13.16
N GLN A 282 28.17 3.38 -14.06
CA GLN A 282 28.10 4.05 -15.37
C GLN A 282 26.92 5.03 -15.34
N ALA A 283 27.06 6.09 -14.54
CA ALA A 283 25.98 7.04 -14.33
C ALA A 283 26.47 8.49 -14.39
N VAL A 284 25.62 9.36 -14.92
CA VAL A 284 25.81 10.81 -14.83
C VAL A 284 25.26 11.27 -13.49
N VAL A 285 26.12 11.80 -12.64
CA VAL A 285 25.72 12.39 -11.35
C VAL A 285 25.83 13.92 -11.45
N LEU A 286 24.69 14.59 -11.27
CA LEU A 286 24.57 16.04 -11.28
C LEU A 286 24.00 16.52 -9.94
N ILE A 287 24.77 17.34 -9.23
CA ILE A 287 24.37 17.96 -7.96
C ILE A 287 24.43 19.47 -8.15
N ALA A 288 23.28 20.13 -8.12
CA ALA A 288 23.15 21.56 -8.39
C ALA A 288 22.67 22.33 -7.14
N ARG A 289 23.51 23.28 -6.71
CA ARG A 289 23.48 24.06 -5.45
C ARG A 289 23.64 23.17 -4.20
N SER A 290 24.74 23.36 -3.49
CA SER A 290 25.00 22.70 -2.21
C SER A 290 25.81 23.64 -1.32
N ASP A 291 25.22 24.08 -0.22
CA ASP A 291 25.90 24.95 0.75
C ASP A 291 26.72 24.10 1.76
N ALA A 292 26.47 22.77 1.87
CA ALA A 292 27.18 21.84 2.76
C ALA A 292 26.97 20.34 2.43
N ALA A 293 27.34 19.87 1.23
CA ALA A 293 27.27 18.45 0.87
C ALA A 293 28.68 17.84 0.68
N CYS A 294 29.08 16.90 1.54
CA CYS A 294 30.29 16.09 1.32
C CYS A 294 29.94 14.89 0.43
N CYS A 295 30.49 14.88 -0.79
CA CYS A 295 30.40 13.75 -1.71
C CYS A 295 31.73 12.99 -1.71
N SER A 296 31.73 11.72 -1.33
CA SER A 296 32.92 10.86 -1.45
C SER A 296 32.61 9.71 -2.41
N ASN A 297 33.51 9.54 -3.38
CA ASN A 297 33.35 8.56 -4.45
C ASN A 297 34.62 7.72 -4.57
N THR A 298 34.47 6.42 -4.82
CA THR A 298 35.57 5.52 -5.20
C THR A 298 35.31 5.06 -6.64
N TRP A 299 35.85 5.79 -7.63
CA TRP A 299 35.51 5.63 -9.07
C TRP A 299 36.41 4.63 -9.82
N ASN A 300 35.82 3.93 -10.80
CA ASN A 300 36.47 3.51 -12.05
C ASN A 300 35.62 4.04 -13.24
N ALA A 301 35.97 5.25 -13.72
CA ALA A 301 35.52 5.98 -14.93
C ALA A 301 34.07 6.54 -15.09
N ALA A 302 34.03 7.75 -15.68
CA ALA A 302 32.94 8.61 -16.21
C ALA A 302 32.13 9.54 -15.27
N GLY A 303 32.71 10.69 -14.90
CA GLY A 303 32.03 12.00 -14.83
C GLY A 303 31.12 12.33 -13.63
N CYS A 304 31.70 12.82 -12.53
CA CYS A 304 30.97 13.55 -11.49
C CYS A 304 31.07 15.06 -11.74
N PHE A 305 29.96 15.75 -11.98
CA PHE A 305 29.93 17.21 -12.12
C PHE A 305 29.26 17.84 -10.90
N ILE A 306 30.08 18.41 -10.02
CA ILE A 306 29.62 19.18 -8.86
C ILE A 306 29.72 20.66 -9.24
N ASN A 307 28.60 21.37 -9.30
CA ASN A 307 28.59 22.82 -9.47
C ASN A 307 28.46 23.46 -8.06
N ALA A 308 29.55 23.43 -7.28
CA ALA A 308 29.59 23.95 -5.91
C ALA A 308 30.07 25.41 -5.89
N ALA A 309 29.34 26.28 -5.19
CA ALA A 309 29.93 27.45 -4.57
C ALA A 309 30.64 26.95 -3.31
N SER A 310 31.96 27.12 -3.27
CA SER A 310 32.79 26.77 -2.13
C SER A 310 32.31 27.49 -0.88
N ASP A 311 32.11 26.77 0.22
CA ASP A 311 32.54 27.24 1.54
C ASP A 311 32.92 26.05 2.42
N ALA A 312 33.98 26.26 3.19
CA ALA A 312 34.87 25.24 3.73
C ALA A 312 34.26 24.37 4.85
N GLY A 313 34.58 23.07 4.82
CA GLY A 313 34.37 22.16 5.94
C GLY A 313 33.72 20.84 5.56
N CYS A 314 34.48 19.96 4.89
CA CYS A 314 34.51 18.56 5.32
C CYS A 314 35.61 18.48 6.41
#